data_AF-A0A956FKZ1-F1
#
_entry.id   AF-A0A956FKZ1-F1
#
_cell.length_a   1.000
_cell.length_b   1.000
_cell.length_c   1.000
_cell.angle_alpha   90.00
_cell.angle_beta   90.00
_cell.angle_gamma   90.00
#
_symmetry.space_group_name_H-M   'P 1'
#
loop_
_entity.id
_entity.type
_entity.pdbx_description
1 polymer ?
#
loop_
_entity_poly.entity_id
_entity_poly.type
_entity_poly.pdbx_seq_one_letter_code
_entity_poly.pdbx_strand_id
1 'polypeptide(L)'
;MGRRIFLTGLALTSMACADPRPRTPRIDRPGDKQAVYGDPTLLPTREGERVRMEVALAREIEQALAVLPTVARARVDVELPPRGHAQSPRVLAVLELPAEVDPEPSRPSIDAIIETIAGPAARTEIVIASASPSAPSPEPPPSVLLLLAVLGLGISTGIAIERARVLWGRASSPRPR
;
A
#
# COMPACT_ATOMS: atom_id res chain seq x y z
N MET A 1 -8.02 -52.69 -44.59
CA MET A 1 -6.82 -52.16 -45.31
C MET A 1 -6.95 -50.64 -45.33
N GLY A 2 -6.07 -49.78 -44.82
CA GLY A 2 -4.79 -49.89 -44.09
C GLY A 2 -4.49 -48.53 -43.40
N ARG A 3 -3.72 -48.53 -42.29
CA ARG A 3 -2.37 -47.89 -42.09
C ARG A 3 -2.36 -46.35 -42.20
N ARG A 4 -1.81 -45.50 -41.31
CA ARG A 4 -0.75 -45.50 -40.25
C ARG A 4 -0.99 -44.24 -39.35
N ILE A 5 -0.92 -44.26 -38.02
CA ILE A 5 0.23 -43.98 -37.09
C ILE A 5 1.11 -42.77 -37.45
N PHE A 6 1.15 -41.75 -36.57
CA PHE A 6 2.29 -40.91 -36.11
C PHE A 6 1.75 -39.95 -35.01
N LEU A 7 1.90 -40.15 -33.69
CA LEU A 7 3.07 -40.07 -32.79
C LEU A 7 3.87 -38.76 -32.86
N THR A 8 3.63 -37.84 -31.91
CA THR A 8 4.57 -36.86 -31.28
C THR A 8 3.71 -35.96 -30.37
N GLY A 9 3.81 -35.91 -29.03
CA GLY A 9 5.00 -36.01 -28.19
C GLY A 9 5.50 -34.61 -27.87
N LEU A 10 5.01 -33.98 -26.79
CA LEU A 10 5.80 -32.97 -26.07
C LEU A 10 5.43 -32.97 -24.59
N ALA A 11 6.27 -33.69 -23.84
CA ALA A 11 6.40 -33.55 -22.41
C ALA A 11 6.95 -32.15 -22.10
N LEU A 12 6.31 -31.42 -21.20
CA LEU A 12 6.92 -30.35 -20.43
C LEU A 12 6.37 -30.39 -19.00
N THR A 13 6.89 -31.36 -18.26
CA THR A 13 7.01 -31.32 -16.81
C THR A 13 8.00 -30.23 -16.44
N SER A 14 7.53 -29.02 -16.18
CA SER A 14 8.29 -28.04 -15.42
C SER A 14 7.70 -27.97 -14.01
N MET A 15 8.29 -28.77 -13.11
CA MET A 15 8.28 -28.50 -11.68
C MET A 15 8.82 -27.09 -11.46
N ALA A 16 7.93 -26.10 -11.31
CA ALA A 16 8.31 -24.85 -10.67
C ALA A 16 8.04 -25.07 -9.18
N CYS A 17 9.08 -25.48 -8.44
CA CYS A 17 9.13 -25.32 -7.00
C CYS A 17 8.77 -23.87 -6.70
N ALA A 18 7.53 -23.64 -6.26
CA ALA A 18 7.15 -22.41 -5.61
C ALA A 18 7.96 -22.38 -4.32
N ASP A 19 9.14 -21.78 -4.39
CA ASP A 19 9.94 -21.44 -3.23
C ASP A 19 9.03 -20.52 -2.40
N PRO A 20 8.44 -20.99 -1.29
CA PRO A 20 7.59 -20.16 -0.49
C PRO A 20 8.54 -19.26 0.26
N ARG A 21 8.98 -18.18 -0.40
CA ARG A 21 9.72 -17.11 0.27
C ARG A 21 8.84 -16.71 1.45
N PRO A 22 9.24 -16.98 2.70
CA PRO A 22 8.46 -16.54 3.83
C PRO A 22 8.31 -15.03 3.63
N ARG A 23 7.06 -14.54 3.64
CA ARG A 23 6.82 -13.11 3.83
C ARG A 23 7.60 -12.77 5.09
N THR A 24 8.71 -12.06 4.94
CA THR A 24 9.46 -11.58 6.09
C THR A 24 8.44 -10.80 6.90
N PRO A 25 8.13 -11.22 8.13
CA PRO A 25 7.24 -10.45 8.98
C PRO A 25 7.81 -9.05 9.02
N ARG A 26 6.95 -8.04 8.84
CA ARG A 26 7.32 -6.65 9.02
C ARG A 26 7.95 -6.56 10.40
N ILE A 27 9.29 -6.46 10.44
CA ILE A 27 10.01 -6.29 11.69
C ILE A 27 9.56 -4.91 12.18
N ASP A 28 8.69 -4.89 13.18
CA ASP A 28 8.37 -3.68 13.91
C ASP A 28 9.71 -3.08 14.33
N ARG A 29 9.99 -1.87 13.83
CA ARG A 29 11.29 -1.25 14.02
C ARG A 29 11.53 -1.13 15.53
N PRO A 30 12.67 -1.61 16.05
CA PRO A 30 13.03 -1.40 17.45
C PRO A 30 13.24 0.10 17.66
N GLY A 31 12.22 0.78 18.19
CA GLY A 31 12.24 2.23 18.38
C GLY A 31 10.87 2.91 18.42
N ASP A 32 9.77 2.22 18.10
CA ASP A 32 8.45 2.82 18.15
C ASP A 32 7.96 2.93 19.62
N LYS A 33 8.00 4.14 20.20
CA LYS A 33 7.54 4.43 21.57
C LYS A 33 6.13 3.87 21.81
N GLN A 34 5.29 3.89 20.77
CA GLN A 34 3.93 3.38 20.82
C GLN A 34 3.88 1.87 21.09
N ALA A 35 4.78 1.09 20.50
CA ALA A 35 4.82 -0.36 20.68
C ALA A 35 5.23 -0.75 22.10
N VAL A 36 6.05 0.07 22.75
CA VAL A 36 6.55 -0.20 24.11
C VAL A 36 5.62 0.33 25.18
N TYR A 37 5.08 1.55 25.04
CA TYR A 37 4.32 2.21 26.12
C TYR A 37 2.80 2.22 25.90
N GLY A 38 2.33 1.73 24.75
CA GLY A 38 0.91 1.57 24.43
C GLY A 38 0.23 0.38 25.08
N ASP A 39 0.97 -0.51 25.75
CA ASP A 39 0.41 -1.70 26.40
C ASP A 39 -0.32 -1.31 27.71
N PRO A 40 -1.63 -1.59 27.82
CA PRO A 40 -2.41 -1.29 29.02
C PRO A 40 -2.03 -2.15 30.22
N THR A 41 -1.30 -3.26 30.02
CA THR A 41 -0.85 -4.16 31.11
C THR A 41 0.39 -3.65 31.84
N LEU A 42 1.05 -2.61 31.31
CA LEU A 42 2.21 -1.99 31.97
C LEU A 42 1.79 -1.24 33.22
N LEU A 43 2.59 -1.42 34.28
CA LEU A 43 2.41 -0.76 35.56
C LEU A 43 2.41 0.77 35.40
N PRO A 44 1.50 1.49 36.08
CA PRO A 44 1.44 2.94 36.03
C PRO A 44 2.67 3.53 36.71
N THR A 45 3.67 3.88 35.91
CA THR A 45 4.85 4.63 36.34
C THR A 45 4.74 6.07 35.85
N ARG A 46 5.36 7.02 36.56
CA ARG A 46 5.35 8.43 36.17
C ARG A 46 5.95 8.66 34.77
N GLU A 47 7.01 7.93 34.44
CA GLU A 47 7.60 7.94 33.09
C GLU A 47 6.64 7.33 32.06
N GLY A 48 6.01 6.20 32.38
CA GLY A 48 5.03 5.57 31.48
C GLY A 48 3.82 6.46 31.20
N GLU A 49 3.29 7.16 32.20
CA GLU A 49 2.21 8.14 32.02
C GLU A 49 2.65 9.31 31.12
N ARG A 50 3.87 9.82 31.30
CA ARG A 50 4.44 10.87 30.45
C ARG A 50 4.53 10.41 28.98
N VAL A 51 5.08 9.21 28.73
CA VAL A 51 5.18 8.69 27.36
C VAL A 51 3.80 8.39 26.76
N ARG A 52 2.83 7.93 27.55
CA ARG A 52 1.43 7.77 27.08
C ARG A 52 0.83 9.12 26.67
N MET A 53 1.11 10.19 27.42
CA MET A 53 0.68 11.55 27.05
C MET A 53 1.37 12.03 25.76
N GLU A 54 2.68 11.77 25.59
CA GLU A 54 3.40 12.07 24.34
C GLU A 54 2.75 11.38 23.14
N VAL A 55 2.47 10.09 23.24
CA VAL A 55 1.84 9.31 22.17
C VAL A 55 0.42 9.80 21.88
N ALA A 56 -0.35 10.16 22.91
CA ALA A 56 -1.69 10.72 22.75
C ALA A 56 -1.67 12.07 22.01
N LEU A 57 -0.79 12.99 22.44
CA LEU A 57 -0.61 14.29 21.78
C LEU A 57 -0.14 14.14 20.34
N ALA A 58 0.85 13.27 20.09
CA ALA A 58 1.34 13.00 18.75
C ALA A 58 0.20 12.53 17.82
N ARG A 59 -0.64 11.60 18.29
CA ARG A 59 -1.79 11.11 17.52
C ARG A 59 -2.85 12.18 17.30
N GLU A 60 -3.12 13.03 18.28
CA GLU A 60 -4.06 14.15 18.14
C GLU A 60 -3.59 15.13 17.06
N ILE A 61 -2.30 15.49 17.07
CA ILE A 61 -1.70 16.34 16.04
C ILE A 61 -1.74 15.64 14.68
N GLU A 62 -1.37 14.36 14.58
CA GLU A 62 -1.46 13.59 13.32
C GLU A 62 -2.88 13.63 12.74
N GLN A 63 -3.90 13.44 13.58
CA GLN A 63 -5.30 13.47 13.16
C GLN A 63 -5.73 14.87 12.72
N ALA A 64 -5.34 15.92 13.44
CA ALA A 64 -5.65 17.29 13.07
C ALA A 64 -5.01 17.68 11.71
N LEU A 65 -3.75 17.29 11.50
CA LEU A 65 -3.05 17.55 10.25
C LEU A 65 -3.61 16.74 9.07
N ALA A 66 -4.12 15.52 9.32
CA ALA A 66 -4.72 14.68 8.28
C ALA A 66 -6.03 15.26 7.71
N VAL A 67 -6.67 16.21 8.39
CA VAL A 67 -7.87 16.92 7.89
C VAL A 67 -7.50 17.99 6.85
N LEU A 68 -6.23 18.43 6.83
CA LEU A 68 -5.79 19.44 5.87
C LEU A 68 -5.72 18.85 4.45
N PRO A 69 -6.34 19.49 3.45
CA PRO A 69 -6.32 18.99 2.07
C PRO A 69 -4.91 19.02 1.44
N THR A 70 -4.00 19.82 2.01
CA THR A 70 -2.62 19.94 1.57
C THR A 70 -1.73 18.81 2.06
N VAL A 71 -2.16 18.03 3.06
CA VAL A 71 -1.36 16.96 3.68
C VAL A 71 -1.88 15.60 3.22
N ALA A 72 -1.06 14.87 2.44
CA ALA A 72 -1.38 13.51 2.02
C ALA A 72 -1.15 12.51 3.17
N ARG A 73 -0.09 12.72 3.95
CA ARG A 73 0.23 11.91 5.13
C ARG A 73 1.00 12.74 6.15
N ALA A 74 0.75 12.48 7.43
CA ALA A 74 1.51 13.04 8.53
C ALA A 74 2.05 11.93 9.44
N ARG A 75 3.25 12.15 9.97
CA ARG A 75 3.82 11.43 11.11
C ARG A 75 4.35 12.42 12.11
N VAL A 76 3.98 12.27 13.37
CA VAL A 76 4.38 13.22 14.42
C VAL A 76 5.00 12.46 15.59
N ASP A 77 6.10 12.99 16.11
CA ASP A 77 6.64 12.60 17.41
C ASP A 77 6.66 13.82 18.33
N VAL A 78 6.35 13.58 19.60
CA VAL A 78 6.28 14.60 20.64
C VAL A 78 7.19 14.18 21.79
N GLU A 79 8.00 15.11 22.27
CA GLU A 79 8.82 14.94 23.47
C GLU A 79 8.39 15.98 24.50
N LEU A 80 7.85 15.49 25.62
CA LEU A 80 7.49 16.32 26.76
C LEU A 80 8.69 16.45 27.71
N PRO A 81 8.98 17.66 28.21
CA PRO A 81 10.06 17.88 29.16
C PRO A 81 9.84 17.07 30.44
N PRO A 82 10.93 16.68 31.14
CA PRO A 82 10.82 16.11 32.48
C PRO A 82 10.11 17.10 33.41
N ARG A 83 9.24 16.61 34.31
CA ARG A 83 8.53 17.48 35.26
C ARG A 83 9.51 18.36 36.04
N GLY A 84 9.14 19.63 36.21
CA GLY A 84 9.96 20.63 36.92
C GLY A 84 11.01 21.34 36.07
N HIS A 85 11.12 21.01 34.78
CA HIS A 85 11.94 21.76 33.83
C HIS A 85 11.08 22.76 33.07
N ALA A 86 11.48 24.03 33.02
CA ALA A 86 10.79 25.08 32.26
C ALA A 86 11.05 25.00 30.74
N GLN A 87 11.38 23.81 30.23
CA GLN A 87 11.60 23.60 28.80
C GLN A 87 10.26 23.38 28.11
N SER A 88 10.16 23.85 26.87
CA SER A 88 8.97 23.61 26.06
C SER A 88 8.91 22.17 25.53
N PRO A 89 7.71 21.66 25.22
CA PRO A 89 7.55 20.46 24.38
C PRO A 89 8.30 20.61 23.06
N ARG A 90 8.84 19.51 22.54
CA ARG A 90 9.41 19.44 21.20
C ARG A 90 8.50 18.60 20.31
N VAL A 91 8.22 19.08 19.12
CA VAL A 91 7.35 18.41 18.15
C VAL A 91 8.12 18.26 16.85
N LEU A 92 8.27 17.02 16.38
CA LEU A 92 8.81 16.70 15.07
C LEU A 92 7.65 16.22 14.19
N ALA A 93 7.33 16.97 13.15
CA ALA A 93 6.29 16.62 12.18
C ALA A 93 6.92 16.31 10.82
N VAL A 94 6.75 15.07 10.35
CA VAL A 94 7.15 14.63 9.01
C VAL A 94 5.91 14.54 8.14
N LEU A 95 5.86 15.37 7.09
CA LEU A 95 4.69 15.51 6.23
C LEU A 95 4.99 15.06 4.80
N GLU A 96 4.08 14.29 4.22
CA GLU A 96 4.03 14.02 2.79
C GLU A 96 2.96 14.92 2.19
N LEU A 97 3.35 15.78 1.25
CA LEU A 97 2.46 16.68 0.50
C LEU A 97 2.24 16.13 -0.91
N PRO A 98 1.09 16.38 -1.54
CA PRO A 98 0.91 16.12 -2.98
C PRO A 98 1.95 16.90 -3.81
N ALA A 99 2.41 16.32 -4.92
CA ALA A 99 3.49 16.89 -5.75
C ALA A 99 3.20 18.30 -6.30
N GLU A 100 1.92 18.67 -6.38
CA GLU A 100 1.43 19.94 -6.92
C GLU A 100 1.30 21.04 -5.86
N VAL A 101 1.51 20.71 -4.58
CA VAL A 101 1.32 21.63 -3.45
C VAL A 101 2.65 22.22 -3.03
N ASP A 102 2.72 23.56 -3.03
CA ASP A 102 3.83 24.29 -2.43
C ASP A 102 3.74 24.21 -0.89
N PRO A 103 4.78 23.72 -0.19
CA PRO A 103 4.78 23.64 1.28
C PRO A 103 4.72 24.99 2.00
N GLU A 104 5.36 26.02 1.46
CA GLU A 104 5.54 27.30 2.15
C GLU A 104 4.24 27.98 2.58
N PRO A 105 3.19 28.10 1.74
CA PRO A 105 1.92 28.71 2.16
C PRO A 105 1.15 27.87 3.21
N SER A 106 1.41 26.57 3.29
CA SER A 106 0.73 25.67 4.24
C SER A 106 1.37 25.70 5.63
N ARG A 107 2.65 26.08 5.71
CA ARG A 107 3.46 26.03 6.92
C ARG A 107 2.86 26.79 8.11
N PRO A 108 2.37 28.05 7.97
CA PRO A 108 1.76 28.77 9.09
C PRO A 108 0.51 28.10 9.65
N SER A 109 -0.28 27.44 8.79
CA SER A 109 -1.48 26.72 9.22
C SER A 109 -1.13 25.44 9.99
N ILE A 110 -0.09 24.73 9.54
CA ILE A 110 0.44 23.54 10.22
C ILE A 110 1.00 23.95 11.60
N ASP A 111 1.82 25.00 11.64
CA ASP A 111 2.39 25.51 12.88
C ASP A 111 1.28 25.94 13.87
N ALA A 112 0.24 26.64 13.40
CA ALA A 112 -0.87 27.06 14.26
C ALA A 112 -1.65 25.88 14.87
N ILE A 113 -1.86 24.80 14.10
CA ILE A 113 -2.50 23.58 14.61
C ILE A 113 -1.63 22.92 15.69
N ILE A 114 -0.32 22.77 15.41
CA ILE A 114 0.62 22.18 16.36
C ILE A 114 0.68 23.01 17.64
N GLU A 115 0.75 24.33 17.51
CA GLU A 115 0.78 25.27 18.64
C GLU A 115 -0.52 25.19 19.47
N THR A 116 -1.67 25.05 18.83
CA THR A 116 -2.97 24.93 19.51
C THR A 116 -3.05 23.67 20.37
N ILE A 117 -2.47 22.55 19.91
CA ILE A 117 -2.55 21.25 20.59
C ILE A 117 -1.40 21.07 21.59
N ALA A 118 -0.16 21.34 21.19
CA ALA A 118 1.04 21.16 22.02
C ALA A 118 1.34 22.36 22.94
N GLY A 119 0.69 23.50 22.69
CA GLY A 119 0.83 24.74 23.45
C GLY A 119 1.77 25.78 22.80
N PRO A 120 1.63 27.06 23.21
CA PRO A 120 2.28 28.22 22.56
C PRO A 120 3.81 28.27 22.65
N ALA A 121 4.41 27.42 23.48
CA ALA A 121 5.85 27.38 23.65
C ALA A 121 6.51 26.25 22.86
N ALA A 122 5.73 25.37 22.21
CA ALA A 122 6.23 24.16 21.56
C ALA A 122 7.29 24.50 20.50
N ARG A 123 8.42 23.79 20.55
CA ARG A 123 9.47 23.88 19.53
C ARG A 123 9.13 22.91 18.41
N THR A 124 8.69 23.44 17.28
CA THR A 124 8.24 22.64 16.14
C THR A 124 9.33 22.55 15.07
N GLU A 125 9.62 21.33 14.64
CA GLU A 125 10.44 21.03 13.47
C GLU A 125 9.57 20.33 12.43
N ILE A 126 9.40 20.95 11.25
CA ILE A 126 8.61 20.40 10.15
C ILE A 126 9.57 19.92 9.07
N VAL A 127 9.48 18.64 8.75
CA VAL A 127 10.23 18.00 7.66
C VAL A 127 9.23 17.59 6.58
N ILE A 128 9.39 18.17 5.39
CA ILE A 128 8.59 17.78 4.23
C ILE A 128 9.31 16.64 3.52
N ALA A 129 8.75 15.44 3.61
CA ALA A 129 9.19 14.31 2.82
C ALA A 129 8.68 14.49 1.40
N SER A 130 9.60 14.64 0.44
CA SER A 130 9.25 14.54 -0.97
C SER A 130 8.58 13.19 -1.19
N ALA A 131 7.38 13.20 -1.79
CA ALA A 131 6.67 11.97 -2.12
C ALA A 131 7.63 11.03 -2.84
N SER A 132 7.99 9.92 -2.20
CA SER A 132 8.80 8.90 -2.84
C SER A 132 8.04 8.46 -4.09
N PRO A 133 8.68 8.35 -5.27
CA PRO A 133 7.97 7.93 -6.47
C PRO A 133 7.23 6.65 -6.14
N SER A 134 5.88 6.72 -6.24
CA SER A 134 5.00 5.61 -5.93
C SER A 134 5.60 4.34 -6.52
N ALA A 135 5.80 3.32 -5.68
CA ALA A 135 6.18 2.00 -6.17
C ALA A 135 5.24 1.65 -7.34
N PRO A 136 5.78 1.13 -8.46
CA PRO A 136 4.98 0.88 -9.65
C PRO A 136 3.74 0.10 -9.26
N SER A 137 2.58 0.55 -9.78
CA SER A 137 1.29 -0.11 -9.59
C SER A 137 1.49 -1.63 -9.74
N PRO A 138 0.99 -2.46 -8.81
CA PRO A 138 1.21 -3.90 -8.89
C PRO A 138 0.70 -4.37 -10.25
N GLU A 139 1.62 -4.87 -11.09
CA GLU A 139 1.24 -5.50 -12.34
C GLU A 139 0.16 -6.55 -12.04
N PRO A 140 -0.89 -6.64 -12.87
CA PRO A 140 -1.94 -7.62 -12.65
C PRO A 140 -1.27 -8.98 -12.48
N PRO A 141 -1.63 -9.74 -11.42
CA PRO A 141 -0.95 -10.99 -11.15
C PRO A 141 -1.00 -11.86 -12.41
N PRO A 142 0.06 -12.63 -12.70
CA PRO A 142 0.16 -13.40 -13.95
C PRO A 142 -1.04 -14.32 -14.17
N SER A 143 -1.74 -14.71 -13.10
CA SER A 143 -3.00 -15.44 -13.14
C SER A 143 -4.14 -14.71 -13.86
N VAL A 144 -4.25 -13.38 -13.76
CA VAL A 144 -5.30 -12.59 -14.42
C VAL A 144 -5.02 -12.46 -15.91
N LEU A 145 -3.75 -12.24 -16.29
CA LEU A 145 -3.33 -12.23 -17.69
C LEU A 145 -3.53 -13.61 -18.34
N LEU A 146 -3.22 -14.67 -17.60
CA LEU A 146 -3.41 -16.05 -18.07
C LEU A 146 -4.90 -16.41 -18.17
N LEU A 147 -5.74 -15.95 -17.24
CA LEU A 147 -7.20 -16.09 -17.33
C LEU A 147 -7.75 -15.38 -18.58
N LEU A 148 -7.32 -14.15 -18.84
CA LEU A 148 -7.70 -13.39 -20.03
C LEU A 148 -7.23 -14.07 -21.32
N ALA A 149 -6.01 -14.61 -21.34
CA ALA A 149 -5.47 -15.34 -22.48
C ALA A 149 -6.28 -16.63 -22.75
N VAL A 150 -6.63 -17.39 -21.71
CA VAL A 150 -7.45 -18.61 -21.82
C VAL A 150 -8.87 -18.28 -22.30
N LEU A 151 -9.49 -17.23 -21.76
CA LEU A 151 -10.80 -16.76 -22.20
C LEU A 151 -10.76 -16.31 -23.66
N GLY A 152 -9.76 -15.52 -24.06
CA GLY A 152 -9.58 -15.08 -25.45
C GLY A 152 -9.37 -16.24 -26.43
N LEU A 153 -8.55 -17.23 -26.04
CA LEU A 153 -8.30 -18.42 -26.84
C LEU A 153 -9.57 -19.28 -26.98
N GLY A 154 -10.35 -19.42 -25.91
CA GLY A 154 -11.61 -20.16 -25.90
C GLY A 154 -12.66 -19.53 -26.83
N ILE A 155 -12.83 -18.22 -26.77
CA ILE A 155 -13.77 -17.48 -27.63
C ILE A 155 -13.34 -17.58 -29.10
N SER A 156 -12.06 -17.39 -29.41
CA SER A 156 -11.54 -17.48 -30.78
C SER A 156 -11.75 -18.87 -31.38
N THR A 157 -11.48 -19.93 -30.59
CA THR A 157 -11.63 -21.32 -31.03
C THR A 157 -13.11 -21.69 -31.25
N GLY A 158 -14.01 -21.21 -30.38
CA GLY A 158 -15.45 -21.43 -30.52
C GLY A 158 -16.00 -20.86 -31.83
N ILE A 159 -15.63 -19.62 -32.15
CA ILE A 159 -16.04 -18.95 -33.40
C ILE A 159 -15.48 -19.70 -34.63
N ALA A 160 -14.24 -20.19 -34.56
CA ALA A 160 -13.64 -20.95 -35.66
C ALA A 160 -14.39 -22.27 -35.94
N ILE A 161 -14.76 -23.01 -34.90
CA ILE A 161 -15.53 -24.26 -35.03
C ILE A 161 -16.92 -24.00 -35.60
N GLU A 162 -17.59 -22.94 -35.14
CA GLU A 162 -18.92 -22.58 -35.62
C GLU A 162 -18.90 -22.24 -37.12
N ARG A 163 -17.90 -21.45 -37.57
CA ARG A 163 -17.72 -21.15 -39.00
C ARG A 163 -17.39 -22.38 -39.84
N ALA A 164 -16.56 -23.29 -39.32
CA ALA A 164 -16.25 -24.54 -40.01
C ALA A 164 -17.49 -25.41 -40.22
N ARG A 165 -18.37 -25.51 -39.21
CA ARG A 165 -19.64 -26.25 -39.32
C ARG A 165 -20.57 -25.65 -40.39
N VAL A 166 -20.70 -24.32 -40.44
CA VAL A 166 -21.54 -23.66 -41.45
C VAL A 166 -21.02 -23.92 -42.87
N LEU A 167 -19.70 -23.89 -43.07
CA LEU A 167 -19.09 -24.18 -44.37
C LEU A 167 -19.29 -25.65 -44.80
N TRP A 168 -19.12 -26.60 -43.89
CA TRP A 168 -19.36 -28.01 -44.17
C TRP A 168 -20.84 -28.34 -44.40
N GLY A 169 -21.76 -27.67 -43.70
CA GLY A 169 -23.20 -27.79 -43.93
C GLY A 169 -23.61 -27.31 -45.33
N ARG A 170 -22.96 -26.26 -45.86
CA ARG A 170 -23.21 -25.77 -47.23
C ARG A 170 -22.64 -26.67 -48.32
N ALA A 171 -21.52 -27.34 -48.06
CA ALA A 171 -20.90 -28.25 -49.00
C ALA A 171 -21.68 -29.56 -49.19
N SER A 172 -22.54 -29.91 -48.23
CA SER A 172 -23.30 -31.17 -48.20
C SER A 172 -24.75 -31.04 -48.70
N SER A 173 -25.22 -29.84 -49.07
CA SER A 173 -26.54 -29.65 -49.67
C SER A 173 -26.53 -30.06 -51.15
N PRO A 174 -27.21 -31.16 -51.55
CA PRO A 174 -27.33 -31.52 -52.95
C PRO A 174 -28.13 -30.44 -53.69
N ARG A 175 -27.59 -29.98 -54.83
CA ARG A 175 -28.31 -29.04 -55.71
C ARG A 175 -29.63 -29.69 -56.17
N PRO A 176 -30.79 -29.05 -55.96
CA PRO A 176 -32.02 -29.51 -56.59
C PRO A 176 -31.86 -29.37 -58.11
N ARG A 177 -32.21 -30.44 -58.83
CA ARG A 177 -32.32 -30.47 -60.29
C ARG A 177 -33.68 -29.98 -60.72
#